data_AF-A0A1F6ECS9-F1
#
_entry.id   AF-A0A1F6ECS9-F1
#
_cell.length_a   1.000
_cell.length_b   1.000
_cell.length_c   1.000
_cell.angle_alpha   90.00
_cell.angle_beta   90.00
_cell.angle_gamma   90.00
#
_symmetry.space_group_name_H-M   'P 1'
#
loop_
_entity.id
_entity.type
_entity.pdbx_description
1 polymer ?
#
loop_
_entity_poly.entity_id
_entity_poly.type
_entity_poly.pdbx_seq_one_letter_code
_entity_poly.pdbx_strand_id
1 'polypeptide(L)'
;MSLRFLAITALLILPIVALGAVLDPAGIVPCGNNNTICHICDITKLAQNIINFAVYFVTAMAIILFMYAGFKYATAAANPSQIEEAHKMFWNVLIGMIFVLGAWLIVDTIMKALFNEGKFGPWNALQCVSAPDDSGFFGRGAPTPSIGVTPTPRPGVATGCPSCVPLDSSLPVKPGIGSTIDPSMNEKLIALTNNYTERNWQITEAYPPTITHVNACHSSGTCVDANFVGSPTSENIKNFIGAAQQSGLRPVYEVPTPFARDQLISQGVPASNIQAVSKITAPHFSLY
;
A
#
# COMPACT_ATOMS: atom_id res chain seq x y z
N MET A 1 48.93 -5.93 -12.01
CA MET A 1 48.03 -6.43 -10.94
C MET A 1 47.85 -7.92 -11.17
N SER A 2 48.32 -8.80 -10.27
CA SER A 2 48.22 -10.25 -10.50
C SER A 2 46.76 -10.71 -10.40
N LEU A 3 46.37 -11.77 -11.12
CA LEU A 3 45.02 -12.33 -11.08
C LEU A 3 44.58 -12.69 -9.64
N ARG A 4 45.54 -13.02 -8.78
CA ARG A 4 45.34 -13.27 -7.34
C ARG A 4 44.93 -12.01 -6.58
N PHE A 5 45.53 -10.87 -6.91
CA PHE A 5 45.16 -9.58 -6.31
C PHE A 5 43.73 -9.18 -6.70
N LEU A 6 43.36 -9.38 -7.97
CA LEU A 6 42.01 -9.10 -8.50
C LEU A 6 40.94 -10.00 -7.85
N ALA A 7 41.24 -11.30 -7.65
CA ALA A 7 40.35 -12.23 -6.99
C ALA A 7 40.15 -11.91 -5.50
N ILE A 8 41.21 -11.51 -4.78
CA ILE A 8 41.14 -11.12 -3.37
C ILE A 8 40.35 -9.82 -3.21
N THR A 9 40.56 -8.82 -4.08
CA THR A 9 39.76 -7.59 -4.06
C THR A 9 38.30 -7.84 -4.42
N ALA A 10 38.00 -8.70 -5.39
CA ALA A 10 36.62 -9.05 -5.74
C ALA A 10 35.91 -9.78 -4.59
N LEU A 11 36.58 -10.71 -3.91
CA LEU A 11 36.06 -11.45 -2.77
C LEU A 11 35.78 -10.55 -1.55
N LEU A 12 36.57 -9.49 -1.35
CA LEU A 12 36.38 -8.52 -0.28
C LEU A 12 35.30 -7.47 -0.60
N ILE A 13 35.08 -7.14 -1.87
CA ILE A 13 34.12 -6.10 -2.29
C ILE A 13 32.70 -6.68 -2.50
N LEU A 14 32.58 -7.94 -2.93
CA LEU A 14 31.28 -8.61 -3.16
C LEU A 14 30.30 -8.58 -1.96
N PRO A 15 30.74 -8.82 -0.70
CA PRO A 15 29.86 -8.72 0.46
C PRO A 15 29.39 -7.29 0.75
N ILE A 16 30.24 -6.30 0.45
CA ILE A 16 29.97 -4.88 0.72
C ILE A 16 28.89 -4.35 -0.24
N VAL A 17 28.91 -4.79 -1.50
CA VAL A 17 27.88 -4.44 -2.50
C VAL A 17 26.53 -5.07 -2.13
N ALA A 18 26.52 -6.27 -1.56
CA ALA A 18 25.29 -6.92 -1.08
C ALA A 18 24.67 -6.21 0.14
N LEU A 19 25.49 -5.60 1.01
CA LEU A 19 24.99 -4.76 2.12
C LEU A 19 24.33 -3.46 1.65
N GLY A 20 24.78 -2.89 0.52
CA GLY A 20 24.27 -1.62 -0.01
C GLY A 20 22.85 -1.70 -0.58
N ALA A 21 22.40 -2.89 -1.02
CA ALA A 21 21.06 -3.10 -1.59
C ALA A 21 19.97 -3.31 -0.52
N VAL A 22 20.32 -3.30 0.76
CA VAL A 22 19.45 -3.70 1.89
C VAL A 22 19.18 -2.54 2.87
N LEU A 23 19.82 -1.39 2.65
CA LEU A 23 19.53 -0.17 3.42
C LEU A 23 18.28 0.50 2.85
N ASP A 24 17.15 0.30 3.54
CA ASP A 24 15.92 1.04 3.29
C ASP A 24 16.21 2.55 3.42
N PRO A 25 15.92 3.39 2.41
CA PRO A 25 16.10 4.85 2.50
C PRO A 25 15.20 5.50 3.56
N ALA A 26 14.20 4.79 4.09
CA ALA A 26 13.48 5.19 5.29
C ALA A 26 14.30 4.82 6.54
N GLY A 27 14.84 5.83 7.24
CA GLY A 27 15.59 5.61 8.48
C GLY A 27 14.80 4.83 9.55
N ILE A 28 15.49 4.40 10.62
CA ILE A 28 14.91 3.55 11.68
C ILE A 28 13.62 4.17 12.26
N VAL A 29 13.61 5.49 12.44
CA VAL A 29 12.46 6.23 12.96
C VAL A 29 11.52 6.64 11.81
N PRO A 30 10.29 6.09 11.74
CA PRO A 30 9.40 6.25 10.59
C PRO A 30 8.63 7.59 10.55
N CYS A 31 8.62 8.38 11.63
CA CYS A 31 7.86 9.62 11.74
C CYS A 31 8.55 10.64 12.67
N GLY A 32 8.12 11.90 12.64
CA GLY A 32 8.66 12.95 13.53
C GLY A 32 9.61 13.96 12.89
N ASN A 33 9.79 13.91 11.57
CA ASN A 33 10.44 14.96 10.77
C ASN A 33 9.40 15.73 9.94
N ASN A 34 9.58 17.05 9.79
CA ASN A 34 8.86 17.91 8.85
C ASN A 34 7.31 17.78 8.86
N ASN A 35 6.66 18.00 10.02
CA ASN A 35 5.20 17.94 10.21
C ASN A 35 4.53 16.56 9.99
N THR A 36 5.29 15.47 9.92
CA THR A 36 4.71 14.11 9.92
C THR A 36 4.23 13.75 11.33
N ILE A 37 2.91 13.72 11.54
CA ILE A 37 2.29 13.29 12.80
C ILE A 37 2.51 11.79 12.98
N CYS A 38 3.03 11.37 14.13
CA CYS A 38 3.22 9.96 14.46
C CYS A 38 1.89 9.32 14.91
N HIS A 39 1.52 8.22 14.26
CA HIS A 39 0.37 7.39 14.61
C HIS A 39 0.80 6.13 15.37
N ILE A 40 -0.15 5.44 16.00
CA ILE A 40 0.12 4.18 16.72
C ILE A 40 0.74 3.10 15.81
N CYS A 41 0.39 3.13 14.53
CA CYS A 41 0.94 2.27 13.49
C CYS A 41 2.45 2.49 13.26
N ASP A 42 2.93 3.71 13.48
CA ASP A 42 4.34 4.04 13.33
C ASP A 42 5.20 3.43 14.45
N ILE A 43 4.60 3.10 15.60
CA ILE A 43 5.29 2.34 16.66
C ILE A 43 5.59 0.92 16.20
N THR A 44 4.62 0.27 15.54
CA THR A 44 4.82 -1.08 15.00
C THR A 44 5.84 -1.09 13.86
N LYS A 45 5.85 -0.06 13.01
CA LYS A 45 6.86 0.12 11.97
C LYS A 45 8.25 0.41 12.57
N LEU A 46 8.34 1.22 13.61
CA LEU A 46 9.59 1.48 14.31
C LEU A 46 10.18 0.19 14.89
N ALA A 47 9.36 -0.61 15.58
CA ALA A 47 9.79 -1.91 16.11
C ALA A 47 10.30 -2.82 14.98
N GLN A 48 9.58 -2.85 13.85
CA GLN A 48 9.98 -3.61 12.68
C GLN A 48 11.32 -3.16 12.09
N ASN A 49 11.52 -1.84 11.97
CA ASN A 49 12.77 -1.25 11.48
C ASN A 49 13.94 -1.57 12.42
N ILE A 50 13.72 -1.55 13.73
CA ILE A 50 14.73 -1.93 14.73
C ILE A 50 15.11 -3.41 14.59
N ILE A 51 14.11 -4.30 14.46
CA ILE A 51 14.35 -5.74 14.29
C ILE A 51 15.13 -5.99 13.00
N ASN A 52 14.70 -5.39 11.88
CA ASN A 52 15.38 -5.53 10.60
C ASN A 52 16.82 -5.00 10.68
N PHE A 53 17.01 -3.82 11.27
CA PHE A 53 18.34 -3.24 11.50
C PHE A 53 19.23 -4.17 12.34
N ALA A 54 18.70 -4.74 13.44
CA ALA A 54 19.45 -5.66 14.29
C ALA A 54 19.86 -6.93 13.55
N VAL A 55 18.94 -7.52 12.76
CA VAL A 55 19.23 -8.69 11.93
C VAL A 55 20.33 -8.37 10.91
N TYR A 56 20.21 -7.24 10.20
CA TYR A 56 21.23 -6.82 9.24
C TYR A 56 22.59 -6.57 9.89
N PHE A 57 22.60 -5.91 11.05
CA PHE A 57 23.81 -5.64 11.80
C PHE A 57 24.51 -6.94 12.23
N VAL A 58 23.75 -7.90 12.78
CA VAL A 58 24.31 -9.19 13.22
C VAL A 58 24.80 -10.01 12.03
N THR A 59 24.05 -10.06 10.93
CA THR A 59 24.49 -10.76 9.70
C THR A 59 25.76 -10.14 9.12
N ALA A 60 25.86 -8.80 9.08
CA ALA A 60 27.07 -8.10 8.65
C ALA A 60 28.27 -8.44 9.55
N MET A 61 28.07 -8.45 10.87
CA MET A 61 29.11 -8.85 11.82
C MET A 61 29.53 -10.31 11.64
N ALA A 62 28.58 -11.22 11.41
CA ALA A 62 28.88 -12.62 11.16
C ALA A 62 29.77 -12.80 9.91
N ILE A 63 29.49 -12.06 8.84
CA ILE A 63 30.30 -12.06 7.61
C ILE A 63 31.74 -11.60 7.90
N ILE A 64 31.92 -10.52 8.67
CA ILE A 64 33.25 -10.00 9.04
C ILE A 64 34.01 -11.01 9.89
N LEU A 65 33.34 -11.64 10.87
CA LEU A 65 33.97 -12.64 11.74
C LEU A 65 34.35 -13.91 10.98
N PHE A 66 33.53 -14.36 10.03
CA PHE A 66 33.89 -15.48 9.15
C PHE A 66 35.08 -15.15 8.26
N MET A 67 35.15 -13.93 7.70
CA MET A 67 36.32 -13.48 6.95
C MET A 67 37.58 -13.47 7.83
N TYR A 68 37.49 -12.94 9.05
CA TYR A 68 38.61 -12.92 9.99
C TYR A 68 39.07 -14.34 10.38
N ALA A 69 38.13 -15.24 10.68
CA ALA A 69 38.42 -16.64 10.99
C ALA A 69 39.07 -17.36 9.79
N GLY A 70 38.58 -17.11 8.57
CA GLY A 70 39.14 -17.64 7.33
C GLY A 70 40.55 -17.12 7.05
N PHE A 71 40.80 -15.83 7.27
CA PHE A 71 42.13 -15.25 7.15
C PHE A 71 43.10 -15.88 8.16
N LYS A 72 42.69 -15.97 9.43
CA LYS A 72 43.51 -16.57 10.50
C LYS A 72 43.84 -18.03 10.21
N TYR A 73 42.87 -18.80 9.72
CA TYR A 73 43.07 -20.19 9.29
C TYR A 73 44.08 -20.28 8.14
N ALA A 74 43.95 -19.43 7.12
CA ALA A 74 44.85 -19.42 5.97
C ALA A 74 46.30 -19.01 6.33
N THR A 75 46.48 -18.13 7.32
CA THR A 75 47.82 -17.67 7.75
C THR A 75 48.45 -18.52 8.86
N ALA A 76 47.77 -19.54 9.37
CA ALA A 76 48.22 -20.31 10.53
C ALA A 76 49.52 -21.10 10.32
N ALA A 77 50.01 -21.25 9.08
CA ALA A 77 51.30 -21.88 8.74
C ALA A 77 51.58 -23.22 9.48
N ALA A 78 50.54 -24.07 9.60
CA ALA A 78 50.56 -25.34 10.33
C ALA A 78 50.77 -25.24 11.86
N ASN A 79 50.60 -24.07 12.46
CA ASN A 79 50.53 -23.93 13.92
C ASN A 79 49.19 -24.51 14.44
N PRO A 80 49.20 -25.61 15.20
CA PRO A 80 47.98 -26.27 15.65
C PRO A 80 47.11 -25.38 16.56
N SER A 81 47.73 -24.50 17.35
CA SER A 81 47.00 -23.59 18.25
C SER A 81 46.18 -22.55 17.47
N GLN A 82 46.74 -21.98 16.40
CA GLN A 82 46.00 -21.00 15.58
C GLN A 82 44.89 -21.64 14.75
N ILE A 83 45.09 -22.88 14.30
CA ILE A 83 44.08 -23.67 13.59
C ILE A 83 42.89 -23.98 14.51
N GLU A 84 43.17 -24.43 15.73
CA GLU A 84 42.14 -24.70 16.73
C GLU A 84 41.33 -23.44 17.07
N GLU A 85 42.00 -22.30 17.22
CA GLU A 85 41.33 -21.04 17.52
C GLU A 85 40.42 -20.56 16.37
N ALA A 86 40.86 -20.74 15.11
CA ALA A 86 40.05 -20.44 13.94
C ALA A 86 38.81 -21.34 13.87
N HIS A 87 38.94 -22.64 14.11
CA HIS A 87 37.79 -23.56 14.17
C HIS A 87 36.80 -23.18 15.26
N LYS A 88 37.29 -22.80 16.45
CA LYS A 88 36.43 -22.33 17.54
C LYS A 88 35.64 -21.09 17.13
N MET A 89 36.27 -20.14 16.43
CA MET A 89 35.56 -18.97 15.89
C MET A 89 34.49 -19.36 14.87
N PHE A 90 34.80 -20.24 13.91
CA PHE A 90 33.82 -20.72 12.93
C PHE A 90 32.59 -21.33 13.61
N TRP A 91 32.78 -22.20 14.61
CA TRP A 91 31.69 -22.82 15.35
C TRP A 91 30.85 -21.80 16.14
N ASN A 92 31.50 -20.85 16.81
CA ASN A 92 30.80 -19.82 17.57
C ASN A 92 29.91 -18.95 16.67
N VAL A 93 30.42 -18.52 15.50
CA VAL A 93 29.65 -17.71 14.56
C VAL A 93 28.51 -18.55 13.94
N LEU A 94 28.78 -19.80 13.59
CA LEU A 94 27.77 -20.71 13.02
C LEU A 94 26.61 -20.96 14.00
N ILE A 95 26.92 -21.23 15.27
CA ILE A 95 25.90 -21.41 16.32
C ILE A 95 25.08 -20.14 16.49
N GLY A 96 25.73 -18.97 16.52
CA GLY A 96 25.02 -17.67 16.57
C GLY A 96 24.06 -17.47 15.39
N MET A 97 24.50 -17.79 14.17
CA MET A 97 23.65 -17.71 12.97
C MET A 97 22.45 -18.67 13.04
N ILE A 98 22.63 -19.89 13.55
CA ILE A 98 21.54 -20.85 13.74
C ILE A 98 20.51 -20.30 14.72
N PHE A 99 20.92 -19.66 15.82
CA PHE A 99 19.98 -19.05 16.75
C PHE A 99 19.21 -17.89 16.14
N VAL A 100 19.87 -17.00 15.40
CA VAL A 100 19.20 -15.85 14.76
C VAL A 100 18.20 -16.30 13.71
N LEU A 101 18.61 -17.20 12.80
CA LEU A 101 17.73 -17.72 11.76
C LEU A 101 16.63 -18.61 12.34
N GLY A 102 16.96 -19.41 13.35
CA GLY A 102 16.01 -20.27 14.06
C GLY A 102 14.94 -19.46 14.79
N ALA A 103 15.32 -18.40 15.50
CA ALA A 103 14.36 -17.51 16.15
C ALA A 103 13.44 -16.84 15.14
N TRP A 104 14.00 -16.33 14.03
CA TRP A 104 13.19 -15.74 12.95
C TRP A 104 12.21 -16.74 12.35
N LEU A 105 12.64 -17.97 12.09
CA LEU A 105 11.81 -19.04 11.54
C LEU A 105 10.69 -19.48 12.51
N ILE A 106 10.98 -19.57 13.80
CA ILE A 106 9.98 -19.93 14.82
C ILE A 106 8.89 -18.86 14.88
N VAL A 107 9.28 -17.58 14.97
CA VAL A 107 8.31 -16.46 14.98
C VAL A 107 7.49 -16.46 13.70
N ASP A 108 8.14 -16.64 12.55
CA ASP A 108 7.47 -16.73 11.24
C ASP A 108 6.42 -17.85 11.21
N THR A 109 6.79 -19.03 11.71
CA THR A 109 5.92 -20.21 11.73
C THR A 109 4.71 -19.99 12.64
N ILE A 110 4.91 -19.44 13.84
CA ILE A 110 3.83 -19.17 14.79
C ILE A 110 2.88 -18.09 14.24
N MET A 111 3.43 -16.99 13.72
CA MET A 111 2.62 -15.91 13.14
C MET A 111 1.79 -16.41 11.96
N LYS A 112 2.37 -17.27 11.11
CA LYS A 112 1.64 -17.91 10.01
C LYS A 112 0.56 -18.86 10.49
N ALA A 113 0.83 -19.65 11.52
CA ALA A 113 -0.14 -20.59 12.06
C ALA A 113 -1.36 -19.89 12.69
N LEU A 114 -1.17 -18.71 13.27
CA LEU A 114 -2.23 -17.98 13.96
C LEU A 114 -3.01 -17.00 13.08
N PHE A 115 -2.35 -16.35 12.12
CA PHE A 115 -2.91 -15.17 11.44
C PHE A 115 -3.06 -15.30 9.92
N ASN A 116 -2.63 -16.41 9.31
CA ASN A 116 -2.50 -16.46 7.85
C ASN A 116 -3.57 -17.34 7.19
N GLU A 117 -4.64 -16.71 6.71
CA GLU A 117 -5.66 -17.32 5.82
C GLU A 117 -5.13 -17.57 4.39
N GLY A 118 -3.96 -18.20 4.25
CA GLY A 118 -3.48 -18.76 2.97
C GLY A 118 -2.50 -17.93 2.13
N LYS A 119 -1.84 -16.89 2.67
CA LYS A 119 -0.80 -16.11 1.93
C LYS A 119 0.61 -16.35 2.49
N PHE A 120 1.39 -17.23 1.88
CA PHE A 120 2.78 -17.45 2.29
C PHE A 120 3.65 -16.20 2.01
N GLY A 121 4.13 -15.53 3.07
CA GLY A 121 5.06 -14.40 3.03
C GLY A 121 5.71 -14.17 4.41
N PRO A 122 6.79 -13.36 4.51
CA PRO A 122 7.43 -13.04 5.79
C PRO A 122 6.45 -12.42 6.80
N TRP A 123 6.44 -12.93 8.04
CA TRP A 123 5.59 -12.40 9.13
C TRP A 123 5.77 -10.91 9.44
N ASN A 124 6.90 -10.36 9.03
CA ASN A 124 7.34 -9.01 9.35
C ASN A 124 6.73 -7.92 8.44
N ALA A 125 5.79 -8.29 7.57
CA ALA A 125 4.97 -7.40 6.77
C ALA A 125 3.70 -6.98 7.56
N LEU A 126 3.89 -6.16 8.60
CA LEU A 126 2.77 -5.63 9.38
C LEU A 126 1.97 -4.62 8.55
N GLN A 127 0.72 -4.96 8.20
CA GLN A 127 -0.19 -4.03 7.55
C GLN A 127 -0.87 -3.16 8.59
N CYS A 128 -0.47 -1.90 8.61
CA CYS A 128 -1.15 -0.86 9.37
C CYS A 128 -2.48 -0.56 8.66
N VAL A 129 -3.58 -1.10 9.17
CA VAL A 129 -4.91 -0.62 8.82
C VAL A 129 -5.19 0.62 9.66
N SER A 130 -5.44 1.75 9.01
CA SER A 130 -6.00 2.91 9.70
C SER A 130 -7.30 2.48 10.37
N ALA A 131 -7.48 2.86 11.64
CA ALA A 131 -8.79 2.73 12.30
C ALA A 131 -9.86 3.33 11.38
N PRO A 132 -11.08 2.76 11.31
CA PRO A 132 -12.16 3.40 10.59
C PRO A 132 -12.28 4.84 11.06
N ASP A 133 -12.25 5.80 10.14
CA ASP A 133 -12.38 7.21 10.42
C ASP A 133 -13.70 7.44 11.18
N ASP A 134 -13.61 7.68 12.50
CA ASP A 134 -14.70 8.22 13.33
C ASP A 134 -14.98 9.70 13.00
N SER A 135 -15.01 10.02 11.71
CA SER A 135 -15.59 11.28 11.20
C SER A 135 -17.11 11.38 11.43
N GLY A 136 -17.69 10.43 12.19
CA GLY A 136 -19.11 10.30 12.45
C GLY A 136 -19.65 10.93 13.74
N PHE A 137 -18.85 11.56 14.62
CA PHE A 137 -19.41 11.96 15.93
C PHE A 137 -19.30 13.43 16.37
N PHE A 138 -18.40 14.26 15.82
CA PHE A 138 -18.35 15.69 16.20
C PHE A 138 -17.97 16.59 15.00
N GLY A 139 -18.92 16.83 14.10
CA GLY A 139 -18.66 17.66 12.92
C GLY A 139 -19.89 18.07 12.12
N ARG A 140 -21.02 18.37 12.78
CA ARG A 140 -22.10 19.14 12.14
C ARG A 140 -22.00 20.60 12.58
N GLY A 141 -21.36 21.42 11.75
CA GLY A 141 -21.73 22.83 11.68
C GLY A 141 -23.21 22.93 11.31
N ALA A 142 -23.93 23.80 12.00
CA ALA A 142 -25.36 23.99 11.84
C ALA A 142 -25.74 24.27 10.37
N PRO A 143 -26.71 23.54 9.77
CA PRO A 143 -27.27 23.94 8.50
C PRO A 143 -28.22 25.12 8.71
N THR A 144 -28.02 26.18 7.93
CA THR A 144 -29.01 27.21 7.62
C THR A 144 -30.30 26.58 7.09
N PRO A 145 -31.48 27.18 7.35
CA PRO A 145 -32.76 26.58 6.97
C PRO A 145 -33.00 26.74 5.47
N SER A 146 -32.84 25.66 4.70
CA SER A 146 -33.51 25.52 3.41
C SER A 146 -34.85 24.82 3.61
N ILE A 147 -35.92 25.50 3.17
CA ILE A 147 -37.29 24.97 3.13
C ILE A 147 -37.28 23.85 2.08
N GLY A 148 -37.21 22.60 2.54
CA GLY A 148 -37.29 21.40 1.73
C GLY A 148 -38.41 20.51 2.24
N VAL A 149 -39.45 20.38 1.41
CA VAL A 149 -40.66 19.58 1.64
C VAL A 149 -40.28 18.14 1.99
N THR A 150 -40.78 17.65 3.13
CA THR A 150 -40.65 16.26 3.55
C THR A 150 -41.77 15.42 2.92
N PRO A 151 -41.49 14.34 2.16
CA PRO A 151 -42.43 13.25 2.01
C PRO A 151 -42.16 12.22 3.10
N THR A 152 -43.20 11.89 3.85
CA THR A 152 -43.25 10.79 4.83
C THR A 152 -42.96 9.42 4.20
N PRO A 153 -42.37 8.46 4.95
CA PRO A 153 -42.07 7.12 4.42
C PRO A 153 -43.35 6.29 4.25
N ARG A 154 -43.53 5.67 3.08
CA ARG A 154 -44.52 4.62 2.84
C ARG A 154 -43.88 3.25 3.09
N PRO A 155 -44.54 2.29 3.76
CA PRO A 155 -43.99 0.94 3.92
C PRO A 155 -44.14 0.18 2.60
N GLY A 156 -43.01 -0.28 2.05
CA GLY A 156 -42.96 -1.09 0.84
C GLY A 156 -41.58 -1.03 0.21
N VAL A 157 -40.75 -2.01 0.52
CA VAL A 157 -39.37 -2.18 0.03
C VAL A 157 -39.37 -2.24 -1.50
N ALA A 158 -38.67 -1.30 -2.15
CA ALA A 158 -38.21 -1.44 -3.52
C ALA A 158 -36.69 -1.34 -3.53
N THR A 159 -36.03 -2.48 -3.73
CA THR A 159 -34.62 -2.58 -4.14
C THR A 159 -34.49 -2.01 -5.56
N GLY A 160 -33.96 -0.79 -5.69
CA GLY A 160 -33.70 -0.11 -6.97
C GLY A 160 -33.47 1.40 -6.83
N CYS A 161 -33.30 2.11 -7.95
CA CYS A 161 -33.21 3.58 -8.00
C CYS A 161 -34.50 4.21 -8.54
N PRO A 162 -35.52 4.49 -7.69
CA PRO A 162 -36.83 4.97 -8.13
C PRO A 162 -36.82 6.43 -8.63
N SER A 163 -35.81 7.21 -8.23
CA SER A 163 -35.62 8.62 -8.61
C SER A 163 -34.59 8.81 -9.73
N CYS A 164 -34.03 7.73 -10.28
CA CYS A 164 -32.98 7.83 -11.28
C CYS A 164 -33.47 8.54 -12.55
N VAL A 165 -32.61 9.42 -13.06
CA VAL A 165 -32.80 10.16 -14.32
C VAL A 165 -31.76 9.72 -15.34
N PRO A 166 -31.98 9.94 -16.65
CA PRO A 166 -30.95 9.72 -17.66
C PRO A 166 -29.66 10.47 -17.32
N LEU A 167 -28.51 9.83 -17.57
CA LEU A 167 -27.20 10.49 -17.51
C LEU A 167 -27.20 11.71 -18.42
N ASP A 168 -26.61 12.82 -17.94
CA ASP A 168 -26.49 14.03 -18.74
C ASP A 168 -25.59 13.79 -19.97
N SER A 169 -25.96 14.38 -21.11
CA SER A 169 -25.28 14.16 -22.39
C SER A 169 -23.88 14.75 -22.46
N SER A 170 -23.50 15.63 -21.53
CA SER A 170 -22.17 16.21 -21.42
C SER A 170 -21.14 15.29 -20.75
N LEU A 171 -21.60 14.22 -20.08
CA LEU A 171 -20.74 13.31 -19.33
C LEU A 171 -19.95 12.38 -20.26
N PRO A 172 -18.65 12.17 -20.00
CA PRO A 172 -17.87 11.20 -20.75
C PRO A 172 -18.26 9.79 -20.32
N VAL A 173 -18.99 9.07 -21.17
CA VAL A 173 -19.55 7.75 -20.85
C VAL A 173 -19.05 6.70 -21.82
N LYS A 174 -18.59 5.55 -21.30
CA LYS A 174 -18.25 4.38 -22.11
C LYS A 174 -19.52 3.82 -22.75
N PRO A 175 -19.53 3.50 -24.06
CA PRO A 175 -20.70 2.88 -24.68
C PRO A 175 -21.09 1.56 -24.00
N GLY A 176 -22.41 1.32 -23.86
CA GLY A 176 -22.95 0.04 -23.37
C GLY A 176 -22.97 -0.12 -21.85
N ILE A 177 -22.85 0.97 -21.09
CA ILE A 177 -23.04 0.96 -19.63
C ILE A 177 -24.49 1.33 -19.24
N GLY A 178 -24.83 1.26 -17.95
CA GLY A 178 -26.10 1.75 -17.43
C GLY A 178 -26.38 3.20 -17.82
N SER A 179 -27.64 3.52 -18.14
CA SER A 179 -28.03 4.79 -18.76
C SER A 179 -28.63 5.82 -17.80
N THR A 180 -28.70 5.51 -16.51
CA THR A 180 -29.42 6.33 -15.52
C THR A 180 -28.64 6.45 -14.21
N ILE A 181 -28.93 7.50 -13.44
CA ILE A 181 -28.19 7.88 -12.23
C ILE A 181 -29.11 8.67 -11.28
N ASP A 182 -28.81 8.67 -9.98
CA ASP A 182 -29.48 9.57 -9.03
C ASP A 182 -29.23 11.05 -9.44
N PRO A 183 -30.25 11.94 -9.38
CA PRO A 183 -30.12 13.33 -9.80
C PRO A 183 -28.98 14.08 -9.10
N SER A 184 -28.78 13.85 -7.80
CA SER A 184 -27.72 14.52 -7.04
C SER A 184 -26.32 14.07 -7.48
N MET A 185 -26.18 12.80 -7.89
CA MET A 185 -24.96 12.28 -8.46
C MET A 185 -24.73 12.86 -9.87
N ASN A 186 -25.79 13.03 -10.66
CA ASN A 186 -25.71 13.65 -11.99
C ASN A 186 -25.12 15.07 -11.91
N GLU A 187 -25.62 15.90 -11.00
CA GLU A 187 -25.13 17.27 -10.78
C GLU A 187 -23.63 17.31 -10.44
N LYS A 188 -23.19 16.42 -9.54
CA LYS A 188 -21.77 16.32 -9.14
C LYS A 188 -20.87 15.85 -10.28
N LEU A 189 -21.33 14.92 -11.11
CA LEU A 189 -20.59 14.43 -12.27
C LEU A 189 -20.44 15.49 -13.35
N ILE A 190 -21.48 16.32 -13.55
CA ILE A 190 -21.40 17.49 -14.44
C ILE A 190 -20.38 18.49 -13.90
N ALA A 191 -20.42 18.78 -12.59
CA ALA A 191 -19.43 19.64 -11.95
C ALA A 191 -18.00 19.11 -12.09
N LEU A 192 -17.78 17.80 -11.89
CA LEU A 192 -16.48 17.16 -12.13
C LEU A 192 -16.03 17.32 -13.58
N THR A 193 -16.93 17.11 -14.53
CA THR A 193 -16.64 17.24 -15.96
C THR A 193 -16.21 18.66 -16.33
N ASN A 194 -16.73 19.67 -15.64
CA ASN A 194 -16.33 21.06 -15.82
C ASN A 194 -15.02 21.41 -15.09
N ASN A 195 -14.78 20.82 -13.92
CA ASN A 195 -13.60 21.09 -13.09
C ASN A 195 -12.35 20.32 -13.54
N TYR A 196 -12.52 19.16 -14.18
CA TYR A 196 -11.41 18.35 -14.70
C TYR A 196 -11.35 18.46 -16.23
N THR A 197 -10.53 19.39 -16.72
CA THR A 197 -10.45 19.74 -18.14
C THR A 197 -9.77 18.68 -19.00
N GLU A 198 -8.97 17.81 -18.39
CA GLU A 198 -8.37 16.67 -19.09
C GLU A 198 -9.47 15.67 -19.43
N ARG A 199 -9.94 15.65 -20.67
CA ARG A 199 -10.99 14.73 -21.15
C ARG A 199 -10.48 13.29 -21.35
N ASN A 200 -9.52 12.85 -20.53
CA ASN A 200 -8.87 11.55 -20.59
C ASN A 200 -9.52 10.52 -19.65
N TRP A 201 -10.78 10.70 -19.26
CA TRP A 201 -11.52 9.79 -18.39
C TRP A 201 -12.93 9.56 -18.91
N GLN A 202 -13.55 8.47 -18.46
CA GLN A 202 -14.94 8.15 -18.75
C GLN A 202 -15.57 7.33 -17.62
N ILE A 203 -16.88 7.45 -17.47
CA ILE A 203 -17.70 6.57 -16.65
C ILE A 203 -17.73 5.19 -17.31
N THR A 204 -17.37 4.16 -16.56
CA THR A 204 -17.29 2.77 -17.01
C THR A 204 -18.40 1.89 -16.45
N GLU A 205 -19.09 2.34 -15.41
CA GLU A 205 -20.34 1.73 -14.94
C GLU A 205 -21.24 2.76 -14.24
N ALA A 206 -22.54 2.67 -14.48
CA ALA A 206 -23.60 3.45 -13.83
C ALA A 206 -24.84 2.56 -13.65
N TYR A 207 -25.98 3.10 -13.19
CA TYR A 207 -27.19 2.30 -12.98
C TYR A 207 -27.96 2.06 -14.31
N PRO A 208 -28.48 0.84 -14.56
CA PRO A 208 -28.32 -0.36 -13.75
C PRO A 208 -26.91 -0.99 -13.88
N PRO A 209 -26.37 -1.56 -12.80
CA PRO A 209 -25.05 -2.17 -12.83
C PRO A 209 -25.04 -3.43 -13.69
N THR A 210 -23.88 -3.75 -14.27
CA THR A 210 -23.72 -4.91 -15.17
C THR A 210 -23.45 -6.20 -14.41
N ILE A 211 -22.95 -6.08 -13.18
CA ILE A 211 -22.62 -7.18 -12.28
C ILE A 211 -23.19 -6.90 -10.88
N THR A 212 -23.32 -7.96 -10.08
CA THR A 212 -23.79 -7.82 -8.70
C THR A 212 -22.67 -7.27 -7.82
N HIS A 213 -22.88 -6.10 -7.24
CA HIS A 213 -21.95 -5.44 -6.33
C HIS A 213 -22.30 -5.68 -4.87
N VAL A 214 -21.29 -5.62 -4.00
CA VAL A 214 -21.46 -5.69 -2.54
C VAL A 214 -22.04 -4.37 -1.99
N ASN A 215 -21.72 -3.24 -2.63
CA ASN A 215 -22.15 -1.93 -2.19
C ASN A 215 -23.52 -1.58 -2.77
N ALA A 216 -24.46 -1.21 -1.89
CA ALA A 216 -25.83 -0.85 -2.26
C ALA A 216 -25.92 0.44 -3.12
N CYS A 217 -24.85 1.23 -3.21
CA CYS A 217 -24.85 2.48 -3.98
C CYS A 217 -25.04 2.21 -5.49
N HIS A 218 -24.49 1.12 -6.03
CA HIS A 218 -24.71 0.75 -7.45
C HIS A 218 -26.16 0.36 -7.70
N SER A 219 -26.86 -0.20 -6.70
CA SER A 219 -28.28 -0.55 -6.80
C SER A 219 -29.23 0.63 -6.62
N SER A 220 -28.74 1.75 -6.06
CA SER A 220 -29.49 2.98 -5.84
C SER A 220 -29.06 4.13 -6.75
N GLY A 221 -28.11 3.91 -7.66
CA GLY A 221 -27.63 4.92 -8.62
C GLY A 221 -26.86 6.08 -7.99
N THR A 222 -26.42 5.96 -6.74
CA THR A 222 -25.71 7.01 -6.00
C THR A 222 -24.19 6.86 -6.05
N CYS A 223 -23.66 6.03 -6.95
CA CYS A 223 -22.23 5.91 -7.22
C CYS A 223 -22.00 5.43 -8.66
N VAL A 224 -20.80 5.67 -9.17
CA VAL A 224 -20.35 5.20 -10.48
C VAL A 224 -18.93 4.68 -10.40
N ASP A 225 -18.60 3.77 -11.32
CA ASP A 225 -17.21 3.46 -11.61
C ASP A 225 -16.75 4.31 -12.79
N ALA A 226 -15.56 4.89 -12.67
CA ALA A 226 -14.93 5.67 -13.71
C ALA A 226 -13.49 5.23 -13.92
N ASN A 227 -12.96 5.42 -15.12
CA ASN A 227 -11.55 5.14 -15.38
C ASN A 227 -10.97 6.08 -16.44
N PHE A 228 -9.65 6.17 -16.46
CA PHE A 228 -8.94 6.87 -17.51
C PHE A 228 -9.01 6.10 -18.83
N VAL A 229 -9.04 6.85 -19.93
CA VAL A 229 -8.89 6.32 -21.28
C VAL A 229 -7.38 6.15 -21.51
N GLY A 230 -6.89 4.92 -21.28
CA GLY A 230 -5.46 4.58 -21.35
C GLY A 230 -4.83 4.42 -19.97
N SER A 231 -3.50 4.52 -19.91
CA SER A 231 -2.74 4.37 -18.66
C SER A 231 -2.50 5.74 -18.01
N PRO A 232 -3.09 6.04 -16.84
CA PRO A 232 -2.89 7.31 -16.17
C PRO A 232 -1.53 7.41 -15.49
N THR A 233 -1.05 8.64 -15.33
CA THR A 233 0.08 8.95 -14.42
C THR A 233 -0.42 9.18 -12.99
N SER A 234 0.47 9.13 -12.01
CA SER A 234 0.17 9.50 -10.61
C SER A 234 -0.37 10.93 -10.49
N GLU A 235 0.14 11.85 -11.32
CA GLU A 235 -0.31 13.24 -11.35
C GLU A 235 -1.74 13.35 -11.90
N ASN A 236 -2.10 12.60 -12.94
CA ASN A 236 -3.49 12.55 -13.43
C ASN A 236 -4.45 12.06 -12.32
N ILE A 237 -4.08 10.99 -11.62
CA ILE A 237 -4.88 10.42 -10.53
C ILE A 237 -5.07 11.45 -9.41
N LYS A 238 -3.99 12.11 -8.99
CA LYS A 238 -4.00 13.15 -7.95
C LYS A 238 -4.87 14.34 -8.34
N ASN A 239 -4.75 14.83 -9.57
CA ASN A 239 -5.52 15.99 -10.05
C ASN A 239 -7.00 15.64 -10.22
N PHE A 240 -7.30 14.43 -10.67
CA PHE A 240 -8.67 13.93 -10.76
C PHE A 240 -9.33 13.82 -9.38
N ILE A 241 -8.62 13.29 -8.38
CA ILE A 241 -9.09 13.24 -6.98
C ILE A 241 -9.45 14.64 -6.48
N GLY A 242 -8.56 15.62 -6.70
CA GLY A 242 -8.80 17.00 -6.28
C GLY A 242 -10.03 17.61 -6.96
N ALA A 243 -10.18 17.42 -8.27
CA ALA A 243 -11.34 17.92 -9.02
C ALA A 243 -12.66 17.24 -8.58
N ALA A 244 -12.63 15.94 -8.30
CA ALA A 244 -13.80 15.21 -7.81
C ALA A 244 -14.23 15.70 -6.42
N GLN A 245 -13.29 15.89 -5.50
CA GLN A 245 -13.57 16.45 -4.18
C GLN A 245 -14.16 17.86 -4.25
N GLN A 246 -13.59 18.73 -5.10
CA GLN A 246 -14.12 20.08 -5.34
C GLN A 246 -15.53 20.06 -5.93
N SER A 247 -15.90 18.97 -6.60
CA SER A 247 -17.22 18.76 -7.20
C SER A 247 -18.21 18.07 -6.26
N GLY A 248 -17.86 17.90 -4.98
CA GLY A 248 -18.72 17.30 -3.96
C GLY A 248 -18.80 15.76 -4.03
N LEU A 249 -17.88 15.12 -4.77
CA LEU A 249 -17.73 13.67 -4.81
C LEU A 249 -16.72 13.21 -3.76
N ARG A 250 -16.87 11.97 -3.34
CA ARG A 250 -15.85 11.23 -2.58
C ARG A 250 -15.20 10.21 -3.51
N PRO A 251 -14.06 10.55 -4.13
CA PRO A 251 -13.36 9.63 -5.02
C PRO A 251 -12.54 8.61 -4.24
N VAL A 252 -12.57 7.36 -4.68
CA VAL A 252 -11.68 6.30 -4.21
C VAL A 252 -11.05 5.62 -5.42
N TYR A 253 -9.73 5.71 -5.55
CA TYR A 253 -8.99 5.00 -6.58
C TYR A 253 -8.66 3.59 -6.08
N GLU A 254 -9.21 2.58 -6.71
CA GLU A 254 -8.97 1.19 -6.35
C GLU A 254 -7.85 0.60 -7.21
N VAL A 255 -6.93 -0.13 -6.59
CA VAL A 255 -5.87 -0.86 -7.28
C VAL A 255 -5.83 -2.34 -6.86
N PRO A 256 -5.38 -3.26 -7.72
CA PRO A 256 -5.42 -4.70 -7.41
C PRO A 256 -4.53 -5.14 -6.24
N THR A 257 -3.45 -4.39 -5.97
CA THR A 257 -2.43 -4.80 -4.98
C THR A 257 -2.05 -3.66 -4.02
N PRO A 258 -1.72 -3.98 -2.76
CA PRO A 258 -1.16 -3.01 -1.81
C PRO A 258 0.14 -2.36 -2.32
N PHE A 259 0.98 -3.10 -3.05
CA PHE A 259 2.20 -2.56 -3.65
C PHE A 259 1.92 -1.43 -4.64
N ALA A 260 0.95 -1.62 -5.56
CA ALA A 260 0.56 -0.58 -6.51
C ALA A 260 0.00 0.66 -5.81
N ARG A 261 -0.76 0.46 -4.72
CA ARG A 261 -1.29 1.55 -3.89
C ARG A 261 -0.15 2.34 -3.27
N ASP A 262 0.77 1.66 -2.60
CA ASP A 262 1.86 2.30 -1.86
C ASP A 262 2.82 3.03 -2.81
N GLN A 263 3.03 2.48 -4.00
CA GLN A 263 3.77 3.15 -5.07
C GLN A 263 3.11 4.48 -5.47
N LEU A 264 1.80 4.49 -5.73
CA LEU A 264 1.07 5.72 -6.08
C LEU A 264 1.05 6.74 -4.93
N ILE A 265 0.94 6.28 -3.68
CA ILE A 265 1.04 7.13 -2.49
C ILE A 265 2.44 7.78 -2.42
N SER A 266 3.51 7.00 -2.65
CA SER A 266 4.88 7.54 -2.69
C SER A 266 5.08 8.59 -3.80
N GLN A 267 4.25 8.54 -4.83
CA GLN A 267 4.24 9.47 -5.95
C GLN A 267 3.29 10.67 -5.74
N GLY A 268 2.72 10.81 -4.54
CA GLY A 268 1.94 11.97 -4.13
C GLY A 268 0.43 11.83 -4.26
N VAL A 269 -0.09 10.64 -4.57
CA VAL A 269 -1.54 10.38 -4.55
C VAL A 269 -2.03 10.36 -3.08
N PRO A 270 -3.12 11.05 -2.74
CA PRO A 270 -3.61 11.10 -1.35
C PRO A 270 -4.01 9.71 -0.84
N ALA A 271 -3.41 9.29 0.28
CA ALA A 271 -3.65 7.98 0.88
C ALA A 271 -5.12 7.76 1.31
N SER A 272 -5.85 8.83 1.62
CA SER A 272 -7.29 8.81 1.97
C SER A 272 -8.19 8.46 0.79
N ASN A 273 -7.68 8.53 -0.44
CA ASN A 273 -8.45 8.41 -1.68
C ASN A 273 -7.95 7.28 -2.57
N ILE A 274 -7.16 6.36 -2.02
CA ILE A 274 -6.66 5.19 -2.75
C ILE A 274 -6.69 3.94 -1.86
N GLN A 275 -7.19 2.82 -2.38
CA GLN A 275 -7.28 1.56 -1.65
C GLN A 275 -6.88 0.37 -2.51
N ALA A 276 -6.38 -0.69 -1.85
CA ALA A 276 -6.04 -1.93 -2.52
C ALA A 276 -7.18 -2.94 -2.35
N VAL A 277 -7.75 -3.40 -3.46
CA VAL A 277 -8.86 -4.35 -3.48
C VAL A 277 -8.42 -5.59 -4.25
N SER A 278 -8.18 -6.70 -3.57
CA SER A 278 -7.62 -7.90 -4.23
C SER A 278 -8.58 -8.61 -5.18
N LYS A 279 -9.86 -8.21 -5.22
CA LYS A 279 -10.89 -8.82 -6.06
C LYS A 279 -11.00 -8.18 -7.45
N ILE A 280 -10.33 -7.04 -7.68
CA ILE A 280 -10.39 -6.33 -8.95
C ILE A 280 -9.20 -6.70 -9.84
N THR A 281 -9.43 -6.76 -11.15
CA THR A 281 -8.40 -7.15 -12.12
C THR A 281 -7.68 -5.95 -12.74
N ALA A 282 -8.26 -4.75 -12.62
CA ALA A 282 -7.71 -3.51 -13.13
C ALA A 282 -8.04 -2.33 -12.21
N PRO A 283 -7.14 -1.32 -12.11
CA PRO A 283 -7.43 -0.10 -11.37
C PRO A 283 -8.60 0.68 -11.96
N HIS A 284 -9.38 1.34 -11.10
CA HIS A 284 -10.47 2.24 -11.49
C HIS A 284 -10.81 3.17 -10.31
N PHE A 285 -11.65 4.18 -10.57
CA PHE A 285 -12.27 4.99 -9.53
C PHE A 285 -13.66 4.47 -9.20
N SER A 286 -13.98 4.40 -7.92
CA SER A 286 -15.37 4.46 -7.44
C SER A 286 -15.66 5.87 -6.93
N LEU A 287 -16.71 6.49 -7.47
CA LEU A 287 -17.14 7.84 -7.14
C LEU A 287 -18.46 7.79 -6.36
N TYR A 288 -18.47 8.34 -5.14
CA TYR A 288 -19.64 8.41 -4.25
C TYR A 288 -20.13 9.85 -4.03
#